data_AF-A0A7X2SZD4-F1
#
_entry.id   AF-A0A7X2SZD4-F1
#
_cell.length_a   1.000
_cell.length_b   1.000
_cell.length_c   1.000
_cell.angle_alpha   90.00
_cell.angle_beta   90.00
_cell.angle_gamma   90.00
#
_symmetry.space_group_name_H-M   'P 1'
#
loop_
_entity.id
_entity.type
_entity.pdbx_description
1 polymer ?
#
loop_
_entity_poly.entity_id
_entity_poly.type
_entity_poly.pdbx_seq_one_letter_code
_entity_poly.pdbx_strand_id
1 'polypeptide(L)' 'HIFMGNDSQQALLAEMDNWPTYYPYQMMNSQVVDEMLHH' A
#
# COMPACT_ATOMS: atom_id res chain seq x y z
N HIS A 1 1.34 2.08 -2.73
CA HIS A 1 0.46 0.89 -2.78
C HIS A 1 0.89 -0.02 -3.92
N ILE A 2 0.67 -1.32 -3.81
CA ILE A 2 0.98 -2.28 -4.86
C ILE A 2 -0.17 -3.27 -5.02
N PHE A 3 -0.62 -3.45 -6.26
CA PHE A 3 -1.65 -4.41 -6.64
C PHE A 3 -1.00 -5.57 -7.37
N MET A 4 -1.32 -6.80 -6.97
CA MET A 4 -0.74 -8.03 -7.53
C MET A 4 -1.84 -9.07 -7.75
N GLY A 5 -1.78 -9.78 -8.87
CA GLY A 5 -2.74 -10.79 -9.25
C GLY A 5 -2.36 -11.48 -10.55
N ASN A 6 -3.03 -12.59 -10.87
CA ASN A 6 -2.65 -13.50 -11.95
C ASN A 6 -3.60 -13.47 -13.16
N ASP A 7 -4.66 -12.65 -13.12
CA ASP A 7 -5.71 -12.66 -14.15
C ASP A 7 -5.39 -11.70 -15.30
N SER A 8 -5.37 -10.39 -15.04
CA SER A 8 -5.01 -9.37 -16.02
C SER A 8 -4.72 -8.04 -15.33
N GLN A 9 -4.03 -7.13 -16.04
CA GLN A 9 -3.85 -5.75 -15.57
C GLN A 9 -5.18 -5.01 -15.44
N GLN A 10 -6.17 -5.32 -16.28
CA GLN A 10 -7.50 -4.71 -16.20
C GLN A 10 -8.20 -5.05 -14.88
N ALA A 11 -8.05 -6.29 -14.40
CA ALA A 11 -8.58 -6.70 -13.10
C ALA A 11 -7.92 -5.93 -11.95
N LEU A 12 -6.60 -5.70 -12.03
CA LEU A 12 -5.88 -4.91 -11.02
C LEU A 12 -6.27 -3.43 -11.00
N LEU A 13 -6.61 -2.84 -12.16
CA LEU A 13 -7.08 -1.46 -12.25
C LEU A 13 -8.50 -1.27 -11.69
N ALA A 14 -9.30 -2.33 -11.66
CA ALA A 14 -10.65 -2.30 -11.09
C ALA A 14 -10.67 -2.56 -9.57
N GLU A 15 -9.56 -3.00 -8.99
CA GLU A 15 -9.42 -3.26 -7.55
C GLU A 15 -9.34 -1.94 -6.79
N MET A 16 -10.32 -1.69 -5.92
CA MET A 16 -10.44 -0.46 -5.14
C MET A 16 -10.52 -0.72 -3.63
N ASP A 17 -10.67 -1.97 -3.22
CA ASP A 17 -10.91 -2.34 -1.82
C ASP A 17 -9.60 -2.73 -1.12
N ASN A 18 -8.70 -3.43 -1.81
CA ASN A 18 -7.44 -3.92 -1.26
C ASN A 18 -6.22 -3.31 -1.96
N TRP A 19 -5.55 -2.38 -1.27
CA TRP A 19 -4.35 -1.71 -1.74
C TRP A 19 -3.18 -1.86 -0.73
N PRO A 20 -2.45 -2.99 -0.75
CA PRO A 20 -1.30 -3.19 0.12
C PRO A 20 -0.32 -2.00 0.14
N THR A 21 -0.04 -1.48 1.33
CA THR A 21 0.81 -0.29 1.58
C THR A 21 2.04 -0.68 2.36
N TYR A 22 3.19 -0.18 1.94
CA TYR A 22 4.48 -0.55 2.52
C TYR A 22 5.28 0.71 2.84
N TYR A 23 5.93 0.67 4.01
CA TYR A 23 6.89 1.66 4.47
C TYR A 23 8.31 1.07 4.42
N PRO A 24 9.36 1.92 4.37
CA PRO A 24 10.74 1.46 4.50
C PRO A 24 10.96 0.55 5.72
N TYR A 25 11.60 -0.60 5.52
CA TYR A 25 11.79 -1.62 6.57
C TYR A 25 12.52 -1.09 7.82
N GLN A 26 13.39 -0.09 7.66
CA GLN A 26 14.17 0.49 8.75
C GLN A 26 13.37 1.47 9.62
N MET A 27 12.16 1.88 9.21
CA MET A 27 11.33 2.79 10.00
C MET A 27 10.74 2.09 11.22
N MET A 28 10.75 2.80 12.33
CA MET A 28 10.02 2.38 13.53
C MET A 28 8.52 2.62 13.34
N ASN A 29 7.70 1.82 14.02
CA ASN A 29 6.23 1.95 13.98
C ASN A 29 5.73 3.37 14.31
N SER A 30 6.41 4.07 15.23
CA SER A 30 6.05 5.45 15.59
C SER A 30 6.24 6.43 14.43
N GLN A 31 7.28 6.24 13.61
CA GLN A 31 7.57 7.09 12.45
C GLN A 31 6.54 6.84 11.34
N VAL A 32 6.11 5.59 11.17
CA VAL A 32 5.04 5.24 10.22
C VAL A 32 3.72 5.91 10.63
N VAL A 33 3.34 5.82 11.90
CA VAL A 33 2.11 6.47 12.39
C VAL A 33 2.19 7.99 12.25
N ASP A 34 3.33 8.59 12.59
CA ASP A 34 3.53 10.03 12.47
C ASP A 34 3.39 10.49 11.02
N GLU A 35 4.04 9.81 10.07
CA GLU A 35 3.90 10.13 8.65
C GLU A 35 2.45 9.98 8.17
N MET A 36 1.75 8.91 8.56
CA MET A 36 0.34 8.70 8.20
C MET A 36 -0.58 9.82 8.67
N LEU A 37 -0.27 10.48 9.80
CA LEU A 37 -1.06 11.56 10.37
C LEU A 37 -0.74 12.94 9.77
N HIS A 38 0.42 13.09 9.12
CA HIS A 38 0.89 14.36 8.55
C HIS A 38 0.63 14.52 7.05
N HIS A 39 0.09 13.48 6.39
CA HIS A 39 -0.39 13.53 5.01
C HIS A 39 -1.78 14.19 4.89
#